data_AF-A0A9P8AK05-F1
#
_entry.id   AF-A0A9P8AK05-F1
#
_cell.length_a   1.000
_cell.length_b   1.000
_cell.length_c   1.000
_cell.angle_alpha   90.00
_cell.angle_beta   90.00
_cell.angle_gamma   90.00
#
_symmetry.space_group_name_H-M   'P 1'
#
loop_
_entity.id
_entity.type
_entity.pdbx_description
1 polymer ?
#
loop_
_entity_poly.entity_id
_entity_poly.type
_entity_poly.pdbx_seq_one_letter_code
_entity_poly.pdbx_strand_id
1 'polypeptide(L)'
;MRNNNSSESIDFSHMHLVSPLITPSRVPSTPVPVTLSTTGEEARKREMQRQHLPELPQVTCLARARIPTTHGADIFLHIYENNVDNKEHLAIVFGEDIRSRSLFKHRPHESQQDRMTRGAYIGRLFPGRTVADEDNEGNKLEFEENGDLKIDYKTTYSTADPAIVRIHSECYTGETAWSARCDCGEQLDEAGRIMGEAGHGCIVYLRQEGRGIGLGEKLKAYNLQDLGADTVQANLMLRHPADARLFSLATAILVDLGLEDIKLLTNNPDKIAAVEGRERQVRVTERVPMVPLGWSKGGKGIKLKEIEGYLSTKIERMGHLLEKPIHT
;
A
#
# COMPACT_ATOMS: atom_id res chain seq x y z
N MET A 1 -35.37 -22.23 35.02
CA MET A 1 -35.47 -20.83 35.47
C MET A 1 -35.43 -19.95 34.24
N ARG A 2 -36.45 -19.09 34.06
CA ARG A 2 -36.57 -18.14 32.95
C ARG A 2 -35.43 -17.12 33.06
N ASN A 3 -34.78 -16.77 31.96
CA ASN A 3 -34.14 -15.47 31.82
C ASN A 3 -34.42 -14.92 30.42
N ASN A 4 -35.16 -13.81 30.42
CA ASN A 4 -35.41 -12.92 29.30
C ASN A 4 -34.07 -12.36 28.81
N ASN A 5 -33.80 -12.46 27.51
CA ASN A 5 -32.98 -11.47 26.82
C ASN A 5 -33.85 -10.87 25.72
N SER A 6 -34.54 -9.79 26.10
CA SER A 6 -35.13 -8.83 25.17
C SER A 6 -34.00 -8.24 24.33
N SER A 7 -34.07 -8.46 23.02
CA SER A 7 -33.30 -7.70 22.03
C SER A 7 -33.83 -6.28 22.01
N GLU A 8 -33.31 -5.42 22.89
CA GLU A 8 -33.52 -3.98 22.79
C GLU A 8 -32.76 -3.48 21.56
N SER A 9 -33.51 -3.14 20.50
CA SER A 9 -32.98 -2.33 19.40
C SER A 9 -32.68 -0.94 19.94
N ILE A 10 -31.40 -0.62 20.09
CA ILE A 10 -30.95 0.72 20.50
C ILE A 10 -31.33 1.71 19.39
N ASP A 11 -32.20 2.68 19.73
CA ASP A 11 -32.60 3.75 18.83
C ASP A 11 -31.55 4.86 18.81
N PHE A 12 -30.85 5.00 17.69
CA PHE A 12 -29.79 5.99 17.48
C PHE A 12 -30.30 7.37 17.03
N SER A 13 -31.63 7.57 16.96
CA SER A 13 -32.23 8.84 16.50
C SER A 13 -31.91 10.06 17.39
N HIS A 14 -31.37 9.83 18.60
CA HIS A 14 -31.11 10.88 19.60
C HIS A 14 -29.63 11.13 19.95
N MET A 15 -28.64 10.53 19.25
CA MET A 15 -27.23 10.85 19.52
C MET A 15 -26.81 12.19 18.88
N HIS A 16 -26.45 13.16 19.73
CA HIS A 16 -25.93 14.45 19.28
C HIS A 16 -24.59 14.31 18.54
N LEU A 17 -24.47 15.02 17.40
CA LEU A 17 -23.21 15.18 16.67
C LEU A 17 -22.12 15.68 17.63
N VAL A 18 -21.09 14.88 17.86
CA VAL A 18 -19.99 15.24 18.75
C VAL A 18 -19.20 16.42 18.12
N SER A 19 -19.00 17.50 18.89
CA SER A 19 -18.15 18.67 18.55
C SER A 19 -17.53 19.27 19.81
N PRO A 20 -16.40 20.03 19.75
CA PRO A 20 -15.70 20.55 18.56
C PRO A 20 -14.27 20.00 18.33
N LEU A 21 -13.71 20.35 17.16
CA LEU A 21 -12.37 20.05 16.67
C LEU A 21 -11.26 20.54 17.61
N ILE A 22 -10.50 19.63 18.23
CA ILE A 22 -9.15 19.93 18.71
C ILE A 22 -8.24 18.74 18.43
N THR A 23 -7.80 18.61 17.18
CA THR A 23 -6.50 18.00 16.80
C THR A 23 -6.23 18.45 15.37
N PRO A 24 -5.02 18.89 14.99
CA PRO A 24 -4.76 19.37 13.63
C PRO A 24 -4.70 18.15 12.68
N SER A 25 -5.87 17.65 12.26
CA SER A 25 -5.96 16.78 11.10
C SER A 25 -6.07 17.71 9.90
N ARG A 26 -5.02 17.75 9.07
CA ARG A 26 -4.90 18.58 7.88
C ARG A 26 -5.79 18.04 6.74
N VAL A 27 -7.05 17.73 7.06
CA VAL A 27 -8.10 17.47 6.08
C VAL A 27 -8.71 18.83 5.71
N PRO A 28 -8.78 19.21 4.42
CA PRO A 28 -9.43 20.46 4.02
C PRO A 28 -10.85 20.53 4.59
N SER A 29 -11.16 21.60 5.33
CA SER A 29 -12.40 21.81 6.08
C SER A 29 -13.58 22.31 5.24
N THR A 30 -13.51 22.24 3.90
CA THR A 30 -14.61 22.67 3.04
C THR A 30 -15.64 21.55 2.87
N PRO A 31 -16.88 21.73 3.38
CA PRO A 31 -17.95 20.76 3.16
C PRO A 31 -18.37 20.78 1.69
N VAL A 32 -18.38 19.62 1.05
CA VAL A 32 -19.13 19.40 -0.19
C VAL A 32 -20.48 18.81 0.21
N PRO A 33 -21.63 19.39 -0.19
CA PRO A 33 -22.93 18.80 0.07
C PRO A 33 -22.97 17.40 -0.55
N VAL A 34 -23.16 16.37 0.28
CA VAL A 34 -23.46 15.02 -0.22
C VAL A 34 -24.91 15.04 -0.69
N THR A 35 -25.10 15.34 -1.97
CA THR A 35 -26.40 15.16 -2.61
C THR A 35 -26.62 13.66 -2.77
N LEU A 36 -27.53 13.09 -1.98
CA LEU A 36 -28.06 11.74 -2.14
C LEU A 36 -28.89 11.68 -3.44
N SER A 37 -28.23 11.64 -4.61
CA SER A 37 -28.90 11.39 -5.90
C SER A 37 -28.01 10.83 -7.01
N THR A 38 -26.70 10.68 -6.81
CA THR A 38 -25.85 10.02 -7.81
C THR A 38 -25.95 8.51 -7.69
N THR A 39 -26.14 7.81 -8.82
CA THR A 39 -26.06 6.35 -8.89
C THR A 39 -24.72 5.86 -8.33
N GLY A 40 -24.67 4.63 -7.81
CA GLY A 40 -23.44 4.09 -7.18
C GLY A 40 -22.21 4.15 -8.09
N GLU A 41 -22.39 4.04 -9.41
CA GLU A 41 -21.31 4.20 -10.39
C GLU A 41 -20.78 5.63 -10.52
N GLU A 42 -21.65 6.65 -10.47
CA GLU A 42 -21.22 8.06 -10.57
C GLU A 42 -20.48 8.51 -9.32
N ALA A 43 -20.93 8.08 -8.14
CA ALA A 43 -20.23 8.32 -6.88
C ALA A 43 -18.83 7.67 -6.90
N ARG A 44 -18.74 6.42 -7.36
CA ARG A 44 -17.48 5.67 -7.50
C ARG A 44 -16.51 6.33 -8.49
N LYS A 45 -17.00 6.80 -9.65
CA LYS A 45 -16.18 7.55 -10.62
C LYS A 45 -15.64 8.86 -10.02
N ARG A 46 -16.45 9.60 -9.26
CA ARG A 46 -16.01 10.83 -8.58
C ARG A 46 -14.96 10.56 -7.51
N GLU A 47 -15.11 9.48 -6.75
CA GLU A 47 -14.08 9.06 -5.78
C GLU A 47 -12.78 8.67 -6.47
N MET A 48 -12.83 7.86 -7.52
CA MET A 48 -11.64 7.52 -8.32
C MET A 48 -10.93 8.77 -8.88
N GLN A 49 -11.68 9.78 -9.34
CA GLN A 49 -11.10 11.04 -9.80
C GLN A 49 -10.41 11.82 -8.68
N ARG A 50 -10.89 11.73 -7.43
CA ARG A 50 -10.25 12.39 -6.27
C ARG A 50 -8.98 11.68 -5.81
N GLN A 51 -8.88 10.37 -6.04
CA GLN A 51 -7.69 9.57 -5.73
C GLN A 51 -6.53 9.85 -6.70
N HIS A 52 -6.78 10.57 -7.80
CA HIS A 52 -5.78 10.98 -8.78
C HIS A 52 -5.53 12.49 -8.76
N LEU A 53 -4.29 12.87 -8.47
CA LEU A 53 -3.85 14.24 -8.65
C LEU A 53 -3.74 14.60 -10.15
N PRO A 54 -3.85 15.89 -10.53
CA PRO A 54 -3.66 16.35 -11.91
C PRO A 54 -2.30 15.94 -12.48
N GLU A 55 -1.26 16.09 -11.67
CA GLU A 55 0.11 15.71 -12.00
C GLU A 55 0.56 14.59 -11.05
N LEU A 56 1.53 13.80 -11.51
CA LEU A 56 2.14 12.77 -10.69
C LEU A 56 2.93 13.43 -9.54
N PRO A 57 2.77 12.97 -8.29
CA PRO A 57 3.57 13.44 -7.16
C PRO A 57 5.07 13.34 -7.43
N GLN A 58 5.83 14.29 -6.88
CA GLN A 58 7.28 14.16 -6.83
C GLN A 58 7.65 13.34 -5.61
N VAL A 59 8.46 12.31 -5.82
CA VAL A 59 9.00 11.44 -4.77
C VAL A 59 10.51 11.33 -4.91
N THR A 60 11.20 11.23 -3.78
CA THR A 60 12.65 11.04 -3.73
C THR A 60 12.96 9.91 -2.76
N CYS A 61 13.71 8.91 -3.20
CA CYS A 61 14.21 7.87 -2.32
C CYS A 61 15.40 8.42 -1.50
N LEU A 62 15.20 8.52 -0.20
CA LEU A 62 16.18 9.08 0.73
C LEU A 62 17.28 8.07 1.07
N ALA A 63 16.88 6.83 1.36
CA ALA A 63 17.78 5.77 1.73
C ALA A 63 17.26 4.39 1.37
N ARG A 64 18.20 3.45 1.23
CA ARG A 64 17.94 2.02 1.10
C ARG A 64 18.77 1.22 2.08
N ALA A 65 18.18 0.20 2.69
CA ALA A 65 18.91 -0.78 3.50
C ALA A 65 18.53 -2.22 3.15
N ARG A 66 19.53 -3.11 3.15
CA ARG A 66 19.32 -4.56 3.04
C ARG A 66 18.82 -5.10 4.38
N ILE A 67 17.71 -5.83 4.34
CA ILE A 67 17.14 -6.57 5.46
C ILE A 67 17.30 -8.06 5.15
N PRO A 68 18.21 -8.77 5.83
CA PRO A 68 18.34 -10.21 5.70
C PRO A 68 17.03 -10.89 6.11
N THR A 69 16.57 -11.83 5.30
CA THR A 69 15.39 -12.65 5.59
C THR A 69 15.82 -14.04 6.09
N THR A 70 14.93 -14.71 6.82
CA THR A 70 15.15 -16.11 7.23
C THR A 70 14.86 -17.10 6.10
N HIS A 71 14.04 -16.70 5.14
CA HIS A 71 13.61 -17.49 3.98
C HIS A 71 13.42 -16.58 2.76
N GLY A 72 13.68 -17.12 1.57
CA GLY A 72 13.55 -16.40 0.31
C GLY A 72 14.70 -15.42 0.05
N ALA A 73 14.50 -14.51 -0.90
CA ALA A 73 15.47 -13.47 -1.21
C ALA A 73 15.61 -12.44 -0.08
N ASP A 74 16.73 -11.74 -0.09
CA ASP A 74 16.94 -10.56 0.74
C ASP A 74 15.93 -9.46 0.36
N ILE A 75 15.50 -8.71 1.37
CA ILE A 75 14.64 -7.55 1.20
C ILE A 75 15.50 -6.28 1.19
N PHE A 76 15.11 -5.30 0.38
CA PHE A 76 15.66 -3.95 0.38
C PHE A 76 14.56 -2.94 0.68
N LEU A 77 14.63 -2.35 1.86
CA LEU A 77 13.71 -1.28 2.24
C LEU A 77 14.20 0.03 1.66
N HIS A 78 13.36 0.66 0.86
CA HIS A 78 13.55 2.00 0.32
C HIS A 78 12.60 2.93 1.04
N ILE A 79 13.10 4.05 1.56
CA ILE A 79 12.29 5.08 2.19
C ILE A 79 12.18 6.30 1.27
N TYR A 80 10.97 6.82 1.12
CA TYR A 80 10.61 7.89 0.20
C TYR A 80 10.03 9.07 0.93
N GLU A 81 10.51 10.27 0.59
CA GLU A 81 9.82 11.52 0.85
C GLU A 81 8.99 11.94 -0.37
N ASN A 82 8.04 12.86 -0.16
CA ASN A 82 7.16 13.32 -1.22
C ASN A 82 6.68 14.77 -1.00
N ASN A 83 6.08 15.38 -2.03
CA ASN A 83 5.56 16.75 -1.99
C ASN A 83 4.05 16.86 -1.70
N VAL A 84 3.36 15.76 -1.41
CA VAL A 84 1.90 15.70 -1.22
C VAL A 84 1.52 15.67 0.26
N ASP A 85 2.25 14.89 1.06
CA ASP A 85 2.10 14.84 2.50
C ASP A 85 3.45 14.93 3.23
N ASN A 86 3.39 15.02 4.56
CA ASN A 86 4.59 15.13 5.39
C ASN A 86 5.04 13.74 5.92
N LYS A 87 4.67 12.66 5.24
CA LYS A 87 4.99 11.30 5.68
C LYS A 87 6.04 10.71 4.76
N GLU A 88 6.88 9.90 5.37
CA GLU A 88 7.70 8.97 4.61
C GLU A 88 6.84 7.77 4.18
N HIS A 89 7.09 7.25 2.99
CA HIS A 89 6.50 6.01 2.50
C HIS A 89 7.60 5.01 2.19
N LEU A 90 7.26 3.72 2.08
CA LEU A 90 8.25 2.69 1.85
C LEU A 90 7.99 1.93 0.55
N ALA A 91 9.06 1.44 -0.06
CA ALA A 91 9.01 0.32 -0.97
C ALA A 91 9.83 -0.83 -0.38
N ILE A 92 9.18 -1.98 -0.22
CA ILE A 92 9.79 -3.23 0.23
C ILE A 92 10.11 -4.01 -1.05
N VAL A 93 11.35 -3.97 -1.46
CA VAL A 93 11.83 -4.63 -2.67
C VAL A 93 12.38 -6.00 -2.32
N PHE A 94 12.01 -7.02 -3.08
CA PHE A 94 12.51 -8.39 -2.95
C PHE A 94 13.47 -8.66 -4.09
N GLY A 95 14.70 -9.05 -3.77
CA GLY A 95 15.79 -9.09 -4.75
C GLY A 95 16.56 -7.78 -4.83
N GLU A 96 17.68 -7.80 -5.56
CA GLU A 96 18.62 -6.66 -5.62
C GLU A 96 18.52 -5.83 -6.92
N ASP A 97 17.75 -6.30 -7.89
CA ASP A 97 17.74 -5.85 -9.28
C ASP A 97 16.81 -4.64 -9.53
N ILE A 98 15.83 -4.38 -8.66
CA ILE A 98 14.97 -3.19 -8.74
C ILE A 98 15.68 -2.01 -8.05
N ARG A 99 15.93 -0.94 -8.82
CA ARG A 99 16.72 0.22 -8.37
C ARG A 99 15.96 1.52 -8.55
N SER A 100 15.85 2.28 -7.46
CA SER A 100 15.32 3.65 -7.48
C SER A 100 16.21 4.58 -8.30
N ARG A 101 15.62 5.27 -9.28
CA ARG A 101 16.26 6.28 -10.13
C ARG A 101 16.79 7.42 -9.28
N SER A 102 15.94 8.01 -8.42
CA SER A 102 16.32 9.10 -7.52
C SER A 102 17.38 8.71 -6.47
N LEU A 103 17.37 7.44 -6.02
CA LEU A 103 18.44 6.93 -5.16
C LEU A 103 19.73 6.80 -5.97
N PHE A 104 19.76 6.07 -7.08
CA PHE A 104 21.05 5.76 -7.72
C PHE A 104 21.69 6.95 -8.45
N LYS A 105 20.91 7.98 -8.79
CA LYS A 105 21.40 9.22 -9.42
C LYS A 105 22.61 9.81 -8.68
N HIS A 106 23.67 10.11 -9.42
CA HIS A 106 24.84 10.80 -8.91
C HIS A 106 24.48 12.24 -8.52
N ARG A 107 24.82 12.61 -7.29
CA ARG A 107 24.62 13.98 -6.80
C ARG A 107 25.92 14.78 -6.89
N PRO A 108 25.87 16.09 -7.16
CA PRO A 108 27.07 16.93 -7.14
C PRO A 108 27.78 16.84 -5.79
N HIS A 109 29.11 16.67 -5.82
CA HIS A 109 29.97 16.56 -4.63
C HIS A 109 29.71 15.33 -3.73
N GLU A 110 28.98 14.34 -4.22
CA GLU A 110 28.72 13.10 -3.49
C GLU A 110 29.92 12.15 -3.56
N SER A 111 30.40 11.68 -2.41
CA SER A 111 31.46 10.68 -2.34
C SER A 111 30.92 9.25 -2.46
N GLN A 112 31.79 8.29 -2.76
CA GLN A 112 31.45 6.86 -2.72
C GLN A 112 30.97 6.42 -1.32
N GLN A 113 31.50 7.04 -0.25
CA GLN A 113 31.05 6.79 1.11
C GLN A 113 29.62 7.30 1.35
N ASP A 114 29.25 8.46 0.81
CA ASP A 114 27.90 9.01 0.92
C ASP A 114 26.90 8.10 0.19
N ARG A 115 27.27 7.63 -1.00
CA ARG A 115 26.49 6.64 -1.77
C ARG A 115 26.25 5.36 -0.98
N MET A 116 27.30 4.77 -0.40
CA MET A 116 27.16 3.59 0.44
C MET A 116 26.29 3.85 1.67
N THR A 117 26.46 5.01 2.33
CA THR A 117 25.72 5.41 3.54
C THR A 117 24.22 5.47 3.30
N ARG A 118 23.78 6.08 2.20
CA ARG A 118 22.36 6.14 1.85
C ARG A 118 21.86 4.90 1.09
N GLY A 119 22.73 3.93 0.83
CA GLY A 119 22.33 2.68 0.20
C GLY A 119 22.32 2.66 -1.32
N ALA A 120 22.92 3.64 -2.01
CA ALA A 120 23.12 3.61 -3.46
C ALA A 120 24.39 2.81 -3.81
N TYR A 121 24.32 1.47 -3.70
CA TYR A 121 25.43 0.57 -4.01
C TYR A 121 24.93 -0.74 -4.65
N ILE A 122 25.82 -1.45 -5.35
CA ILE A 122 25.59 -2.80 -5.87
C ILE A 122 26.28 -3.87 -5.00
N GLY A 123 25.75 -5.08 -4.94
CA GLY A 123 26.27 -6.20 -4.17
C GLY A 123 26.20 -5.98 -2.66
N ARG A 124 27.10 -6.61 -1.90
CA ARG A 124 27.09 -6.57 -0.42
C ARG A 124 28.09 -5.57 0.15
N LEU A 125 27.67 -4.82 1.17
CA LEU A 125 28.61 -4.02 1.97
C LEU A 125 29.45 -4.92 2.88
N PHE A 126 30.70 -4.51 3.10
CA PHE A 126 31.62 -5.15 4.04
C PHE A 126 32.56 -4.10 4.65
N PRO A 127 33.12 -4.33 5.85
CA PRO A 127 34.07 -3.41 6.46
C PRO A 127 35.26 -3.13 5.54
N GLY A 128 35.57 -1.85 5.31
CA GLY A 128 36.67 -1.43 4.44
C GLY A 128 36.32 -1.29 2.96
N ARG A 129 35.07 -1.51 2.55
CA ARG A 129 34.61 -1.20 1.18
C ARG A 129 34.77 0.30 0.89
N THR A 130 35.23 0.63 -0.32
CA THR A 130 35.50 2.02 -0.75
C THR A 130 34.76 2.43 -2.01
N VAL A 131 34.18 1.48 -2.76
CA VAL A 131 33.49 1.70 -4.04
C VAL A 131 32.06 1.17 -3.92
N ALA A 132 31.08 2.02 -4.21
CA ALA A 132 29.65 1.71 -4.18
C ALA A 132 29.16 1.07 -5.49
N ASP A 133 29.76 1.47 -6.62
CA ASP A 133 29.26 1.20 -7.96
C ASP A 133 29.81 -0.10 -8.60
N GLU A 134 30.62 -0.86 -7.87
CA GLU A 134 31.21 -2.14 -8.31
C GLU A 134 31.05 -3.19 -7.22
N ASP A 135 30.64 -4.40 -7.58
CA ASP A 135 30.55 -5.55 -6.68
C ASP A 135 31.75 -6.51 -6.80
N ASN A 136 31.78 -7.53 -5.95
CA ASN A 136 32.86 -8.52 -5.93
C ASN A 136 32.80 -9.52 -7.11
N GLU A 137 31.72 -9.50 -7.89
CA GLU A 137 31.51 -10.36 -9.06
C GLU A 137 31.94 -9.64 -10.36
N GLY A 138 32.40 -8.40 -10.26
CA GLY A 138 32.84 -7.57 -11.38
C GLY A 138 31.69 -6.85 -12.10
N ASN A 139 30.48 -6.87 -11.53
CA ASN A 139 29.38 -6.06 -12.06
C ASN A 139 29.60 -4.60 -11.67
N LYS A 140 29.36 -3.71 -12.63
CA LYS A 140 29.59 -2.27 -12.47
C LYS A 140 28.37 -1.48 -12.93
N LEU A 141 27.97 -0.50 -12.12
CA LEU A 141 26.95 0.46 -12.50
C LEU A 141 27.56 1.51 -13.43
N GLU A 142 26.83 1.83 -14.49
CA GLU A 142 27.19 2.90 -15.42
C GLU A 142 26.21 4.05 -15.32
N PHE A 143 26.69 5.27 -15.57
CA PHE A 143 25.90 6.48 -15.42
C PHE A 143 26.01 7.34 -16.68
N GLU A 144 24.92 8.04 -16.98
CA GLU A 144 24.87 9.09 -17.99
C GLU A 144 25.57 10.36 -17.49
N GLU A 145 25.86 11.30 -18.39
CA GLU A 145 26.53 12.56 -18.04
C GLU A 145 25.73 13.42 -17.04
N ASN A 146 24.40 13.29 -17.06
CA ASN A 146 23.49 13.95 -16.12
C ASN A 146 23.42 13.25 -14.74
N GLY A 147 24.20 12.19 -14.54
CA GLY A 147 24.27 11.39 -13.33
C GLY A 147 23.19 10.31 -13.19
N ASP A 148 22.30 10.15 -14.17
CA ASP A 148 21.28 9.11 -14.12
C ASP A 148 21.90 7.73 -14.34
N LEU A 149 21.38 6.72 -13.64
CA LEU A 149 21.82 5.34 -13.79
C LEU A 149 21.42 4.81 -15.18
N LYS A 150 22.38 4.25 -15.93
CA LYS A 150 22.11 3.51 -17.15
C LYS A 150 21.49 2.16 -16.81
N ILE A 151 20.39 1.82 -17.49
CA ILE A 151 19.71 0.54 -17.32
C ILE A 151 20.52 -0.55 -18.03
N ASP A 152 21.00 -1.53 -17.26
CA ASP A 152 21.70 -2.72 -17.75
C ASP A 152 21.08 -3.97 -17.10
N TYR A 153 20.66 -4.95 -17.89
CA TYR A 153 20.02 -6.18 -17.41
C TYR A 153 20.90 -7.03 -16.48
N LYS A 154 22.22 -6.80 -16.44
CA LYS A 154 23.14 -7.45 -15.50
C LYS A 154 23.07 -6.87 -14.09
N THR A 155 22.71 -5.59 -13.99
CA THR A 155 22.76 -4.83 -12.72
C THR A 155 21.42 -4.25 -12.29
N THR A 156 20.46 -4.21 -13.21
CA THR A 156 19.09 -3.75 -13.06
C THR A 156 18.14 -4.81 -13.62
N TYR A 157 16.90 -4.81 -13.15
CA TYR A 157 15.92 -5.80 -13.55
C TYR A 157 15.56 -5.72 -15.05
N SER A 158 15.11 -6.85 -15.60
CA SER A 158 14.66 -6.94 -16.99
C SER A 158 13.21 -6.48 -17.13
N THR A 159 12.95 -5.56 -18.05
CA THR A 159 11.57 -5.16 -18.41
C THR A 159 10.80 -6.25 -19.17
N ALA A 160 11.47 -7.31 -19.62
CA ALA A 160 10.82 -8.43 -20.31
C ALA A 160 10.02 -9.35 -19.38
N ASP A 161 10.34 -9.37 -18.07
CA ASP A 161 9.55 -10.08 -17.06
C ASP A 161 9.03 -9.09 -16.02
N PRO A 162 7.78 -8.61 -16.16
CA PRO A 162 7.19 -7.63 -15.26
C PRO A 162 7.19 -8.08 -13.79
N ALA A 163 7.63 -7.18 -12.91
CA ALA A 163 7.70 -7.42 -11.47
C ALA A 163 6.32 -7.65 -10.85
N ILE A 164 6.25 -8.55 -9.87
CA ILE A 164 5.06 -8.69 -9.04
C ILE A 164 5.02 -7.52 -8.06
N VAL A 165 3.93 -6.75 -8.09
CA VAL A 165 3.76 -5.54 -7.29
C VAL A 165 2.53 -5.62 -6.42
N ARG A 166 2.64 -5.11 -5.20
CA ARG A 166 1.52 -4.95 -4.26
C ARG A 166 1.47 -3.53 -3.75
N ILE A 167 0.32 -2.87 -3.90
CA ILE A 167 0.07 -1.58 -3.24
C ILE A 167 -0.67 -1.82 -1.92
N HIS A 168 0.07 -1.62 -0.83
CA HIS A 168 -0.38 -1.87 0.51
C HIS A 168 -0.59 -0.55 1.25
N SER A 169 -1.78 -0.36 1.81
CA SER A 169 -2.05 0.76 2.71
C SER A 169 -1.84 0.26 4.13
N GLU A 170 -1.01 0.97 4.89
CA GLU A 170 -0.73 0.71 6.30
C GLU A 170 -1.99 0.37 7.10
N CYS A 171 -1.91 -0.71 7.87
CA CYS A 171 -2.93 -1.16 8.78
C CYS A 171 -2.26 -1.74 10.04
N TYR A 172 -1.84 -0.87 10.95
CA TYR A 172 -1.16 -1.19 12.19
C TYR A 172 -1.86 -2.31 12.98
N THR A 173 -3.18 -2.23 13.11
CA THR A 173 -3.95 -3.22 13.86
C THR A 173 -3.87 -4.62 13.22
N GLY A 174 -3.93 -4.70 11.89
CA GLY A 174 -3.89 -5.98 11.18
C GLY A 174 -2.48 -6.55 11.11
N GLU A 175 -1.49 -5.70 10.91
CA GLU A 175 -0.10 -6.09 10.62
C GLU A 175 0.73 -6.31 11.89
N THR A 176 0.51 -5.49 12.92
CA THR A 176 1.33 -5.51 14.14
C THR A 176 0.58 -6.03 15.35
N ALA A 177 -0.72 -5.77 15.46
CA ALA A 177 -1.54 -6.17 16.60
C ALA A 177 -2.37 -7.45 16.37
N TRP A 178 -2.08 -8.20 15.29
CA TRP A 178 -2.73 -9.47 14.94
C TRP A 178 -4.28 -9.39 14.94
N SER A 179 -4.83 -8.25 14.52
CA SER A 179 -6.27 -8.02 14.59
C SER A 179 -7.03 -8.92 13.64
N ALA A 180 -8.02 -9.63 14.18
CA ALA A 180 -9.01 -10.39 13.41
C ALA A 180 -10.16 -9.53 12.84
N ARG A 181 -10.09 -8.19 12.93
CA ARG A 181 -11.12 -7.30 12.34
C ARG A 181 -10.93 -7.09 10.84
N CYS A 182 -9.76 -7.42 10.31
CA CYS A 182 -9.43 -7.24 8.90
C CYS A 182 -8.41 -8.29 8.45
N ASP A 183 -8.27 -8.47 7.14
CA ASP A 183 -7.32 -9.38 6.50
C ASP A 183 -5.98 -8.70 6.13
N CYS A 184 -5.73 -7.46 6.58
CA CYS A 184 -4.59 -6.67 6.10
C CYS A 184 -3.22 -7.30 6.43
N GLY A 185 -3.07 -7.88 7.62
CA GLY A 185 -1.83 -8.59 8.00
C GLY A 185 -1.58 -9.80 7.11
N GLU A 186 -2.59 -10.66 6.95
CA GLU A 186 -2.53 -11.85 6.08
C GLU A 186 -2.18 -11.48 4.63
N GLN A 187 -2.76 -10.38 4.11
CA GLN A 187 -2.43 -9.89 2.78
C GLN A 187 -0.99 -9.36 2.65
N LEU A 188 -0.45 -8.73 3.69
CA LEU A 188 0.94 -8.27 3.67
C LEU A 188 1.90 -9.47 3.67
N ASP A 189 1.65 -10.43 4.57
CA ASP A 189 2.46 -11.63 4.72
C ASP A 189 2.47 -12.48 3.44
N GLU A 190 1.30 -12.70 2.83
CA GLU A 190 1.20 -13.50 1.60
C GLU A 190 1.87 -12.82 0.40
N ALA A 191 1.74 -11.48 0.28
CA ALA A 191 2.46 -10.74 -0.75
C ALA A 191 3.98 -10.86 -0.55
N GLY A 192 4.45 -10.75 0.69
CA GLY A 192 5.86 -10.93 1.03
C GLY A 192 6.36 -12.33 0.76
N ARG A 193 5.56 -13.37 1.04
CA ARG A 193 5.89 -14.77 0.75
C ARG A 193 6.05 -15.00 -0.76
N ILE A 194 5.08 -14.57 -1.57
CA ILE A 194 5.10 -14.73 -3.03
C ILE A 194 6.35 -14.08 -3.62
N MET A 195 6.64 -12.82 -3.25
CA MET A 195 7.79 -12.09 -3.79
C MET A 195 9.12 -12.59 -3.23
N GLY A 196 9.15 -13.03 -1.97
CA GLY A 196 10.33 -13.62 -1.35
C GLY A 196 10.73 -14.95 -1.99
N GLU A 197 9.76 -15.77 -2.40
CA GLU A 197 9.99 -17.00 -3.16
C GLU A 197 10.43 -16.74 -4.61
N ALA A 198 9.81 -15.75 -5.27
CA ALA A 198 10.20 -15.34 -6.61
C ALA A 198 11.59 -14.68 -6.63
N GLY A 199 12.00 -14.06 -5.51
CA GLY A 199 13.21 -13.27 -5.40
C GLY A 199 13.19 -11.98 -6.21
N HIS A 200 12.01 -11.57 -6.66
CA HIS A 200 11.78 -10.43 -7.52
C HIS A 200 10.37 -9.88 -7.29
N GLY A 201 10.27 -8.62 -6.87
CA GLY A 201 9.00 -7.96 -6.65
C GLY A 201 9.08 -6.75 -5.73
N CYS A 202 7.96 -6.03 -5.60
CA CYS A 202 7.89 -4.83 -4.77
C CYS A 202 6.54 -4.68 -4.06
N ILE A 203 6.57 -4.45 -2.75
CA ILE A 203 5.42 -3.95 -1.99
C ILE A 203 5.61 -2.44 -1.78
N VAL A 204 4.79 -1.62 -2.41
CA VAL A 204 4.72 -0.20 -2.07
C VAL A 204 3.81 -0.05 -0.85
N TYR A 205 4.42 0.35 0.26
CA TYR A 205 3.78 0.50 1.55
C TYR A 205 3.48 1.98 1.81
N LEU A 206 2.23 2.37 1.55
CA LEU A 206 1.73 3.73 1.77
C LEU A 206 1.30 3.88 3.23
N ARG A 207 1.90 4.85 3.94
CA ARG A 207 1.58 5.17 5.34
C ARG A 207 0.29 5.98 5.49
N GLN A 208 -0.79 5.42 4.95
CA GLN A 208 -2.12 5.98 4.86
C GLN A 208 -3.13 5.15 5.68
N GLU A 209 -2.83 4.99 6.97
CA GLU A 209 -3.66 4.27 7.94
C GLU A 209 -5.14 4.71 7.93
N GLY A 210 -6.04 3.75 8.14
CA GLY A 210 -7.47 3.99 8.25
C GLY A 210 -8.12 4.47 6.96
N ARG A 211 -7.55 4.15 5.79
CA ARG A 211 -7.94 4.75 4.49
C ARG A 211 -7.68 6.27 4.46
N GLY A 212 -6.59 6.71 5.09
CA GLY A 212 -6.15 8.10 5.12
C GLY A 212 -6.69 8.94 6.28
N ILE A 213 -7.60 8.42 7.11
CA ILE A 213 -8.12 9.14 8.29
C ILE A 213 -7.19 9.05 9.50
N GLY A 214 -6.26 8.09 9.52
CA GLY A 214 -5.33 7.85 10.62
C GLY A 214 -5.81 6.84 11.66
N LEU A 215 -4.88 6.38 12.51
CA LEU A 215 -5.11 5.31 13.48
C LEU A 215 -6.12 5.70 14.57
N GLY A 216 -6.00 6.91 15.13
CA GLY A 216 -6.88 7.36 16.22
C GLY A 216 -8.35 7.37 15.81
N GLU A 217 -8.65 7.89 14.63
CA GLU A 217 -10.00 7.92 14.06
C GLU A 217 -10.52 6.53 13.70
N LYS A 218 -9.65 5.65 13.17
CA LYS A 218 -9.98 4.23 12.96
C LYS A 218 -10.39 3.53 14.26
N LEU A 219 -9.68 3.77 15.37
CA LEU A 219 -10.02 3.19 16.68
C LEU A 219 -11.36 3.73 17.21
N LYS A 220 -11.66 5.01 17.02
CA LYS A 220 -12.99 5.56 17.34
C LYS A 220 -14.09 4.88 16.50
N ALA A 221 -13.85 4.65 15.22
CA ALA A 221 -14.80 3.96 14.35
C ALA A 221 -15.03 2.50 14.82
N TYR A 222 -14.01 1.81 15.32
CA TYR A 222 -14.16 0.49 15.94
C TYR A 222 -15.02 0.53 17.20
N ASN A 223 -14.82 1.52 18.08
CA ASN A 223 -15.67 1.65 19.28
C ASN A 223 -17.14 1.88 18.91
N LEU A 224 -17.42 2.70 17.89
CA LEU A 224 -18.80 2.91 17.42
C LEU A 224 -19.41 1.63 16.83
N GLN A 225 -18.61 0.81 16.14
CA GLN A 225 -19.06 -0.49 15.64
C GLN A 225 -19.38 -1.47 16.77
N ASP A 226 -18.54 -1.49 17.82
CA ASP A 226 -18.77 -2.33 19.00
C ASP A 226 -20.02 -1.87 19.78
N LEU A 227 -20.39 -0.58 19.67
CA LEU A 227 -21.64 -0.02 20.18
C LEU A 227 -22.86 -0.30 19.28
N GLY A 228 -22.67 -0.98 18.13
CA GLY A 228 -23.74 -1.45 17.26
C GLY A 228 -23.93 -0.64 15.97
N ALA A 229 -23.13 0.39 15.70
CA ALA A 229 -23.17 1.10 14.42
C ALA A 229 -22.59 0.22 13.30
N ASP A 230 -23.20 0.22 12.12
CA ASP A 230 -22.55 -0.38 10.96
C ASP A 230 -21.34 0.46 10.49
N THR A 231 -20.51 -0.09 9.61
CA THR A 231 -19.29 0.58 9.13
C THR A 231 -19.58 1.92 8.43
N VAL A 232 -20.72 2.05 7.73
CA VAL A 232 -21.09 3.28 7.05
C VAL A 232 -21.56 4.32 8.07
N GLN A 233 -22.41 3.91 9.02
CA GLN A 233 -22.90 4.73 10.12
C GLN A 233 -21.75 5.29 10.96
N ALA A 234 -20.79 4.44 11.36
CA ALA A 234 -19.63 4.86 12.15
C ALA A 234 -18.82 5.95 11.42
N ASN A 235 -18.59 5.80 10.11
CA ASN A 235 -17.88 6.81 9.32
C ASN A 235 -18.68 8.11 9.17
N LEU A 236 -20.00 8.03 8.98
CA LEU A 236 -20.87 9.20 8.92
C LEU A 236 -20.91 9.97 10.26
N MET A 237 -21.00 9.26 11.38
CA MET A 237 -20.97 9.83 12.73
C MET A 237 -19.68 10.60 12.99
N LEU A 238 -18.55 10.08 12.51
CA LEU A 238 -17.23 10.72 12.63
C LEU A 238 -16.92 11.71 11.49
N ARG A 239 -17.84 11.90 10.54
CA ARG A 239 -17.70 12.77 9.37
C ARG A 239 -16.49 12.44 8.49
N HIS A 240 -16.18 11.16 8.38
CA HIS A 240 -15.08 10.68 7.56
C HIS A 240 -15.48 10.49 6.09
N PRO A 241 -14.59 10.76 5.13
CA PRO A 241 -14.78 10.31 3.76
C PRO A 241 -14.73 8.77 3.69
N ALA A 242 -15.37 8.16 2.69
CA ALA A 242 -15.35 6.71 2.53
C ALA A 242 -13.95 6.15 2.20
N ASP A 243 -13.14 6.97 1.50
CA ASP A 243 -11.73 6.71 1.22
C ASP A 243 -10.98 8.03 0.95
N ALA A 244 -9.96 8.35 1.75
CA ALA A 244 -9.13 9.55 1.59
C ALA A 244 -7.74 9.25 1.01
N ARG A 245 -7.51 8.03 0.52
CA ARG A 245 -6.19 7.62 0.03
C ARG A 245 -5.83 8.27 -1.29
N LEU A 246 -4.53 8.48 -1.48
CA LEU A 246 -3.94 8.99 -2.71
C LEU A 246 -3.01 7.93 -3.29
N PHE A 247 -3.48 7.22 -4.32
CA PHE A 247 -2.73 6.15 -4.97
C PHE A 247 -1.71 6.67 -5.99
N SER A 248 -1.83 7.94 -6.41
CA SER A 248 -0.84 8.59 -7.26
C SER A 248 0.57 8.62 -6.64
N LEU A 249 0.70 8.58 -5.31
CA LEU A 249 1.98 8.40 -4.62
C LEU A 249 2.59 7.01 -4.87
N ALA A 250 1.77 5.96 -4.93
CA ALA A 250 2.25 4.65 -5.28
C ALA A 250 2.74 4.59 -6.73
N THR A 251 2.00 5.18 -7.67
CA THR A 251 2.42 5.30 -9.06
C THR A 251 3.76 6.03 -9.17
N ALA A 252 3.93 7.14 -8.44
CA ALA A 252 5.19 7.89 -8.43
C ALA A 252 6.39 7.05 -7.93
N ILE A 253 6.19 6.30 -6.84
CA ILE A 253 7.21 5.39 -6.30
C ILE A 253 7.57 4.30 -7.31
N LEU A 254 6.58 3.70 -7.98
CA LEU A 254 6.84 2.67 -9.00
C LEU A 254 7.65 3.22 -10.18
N VAL A 255 7.29 4.41 -10.68
CA VAL A 255 8.02 5.09 -11.75
C VAL A 255 9.46 5.40 -11.33
N ASP A 256 9.68 5.82 -10.08
CA ASP A 256 11.03 6.04 -9.57
C ASP A 256 11.81 4.73 -9.44
N LEU A 257 11.17 3.61 -9.06
CA LEU A 257 11.78 2.27 -9.09
C LEU A 257 12.02 1.73 -10.52
N GLY A 258 11.59 2.47 -11.55
CA GLY A 258 11.64 2.08 -12.95
C GLY A 258 10.49 1.17 -13.40
N LEU A 259 9.64 0.71 -12.48
CA LEU A 259 8.61 -0.31 -12.70
C LEU A 259 7.42 0.23 -13.52
N GLU A 260 7.59 0.23 -14.84
CA GLU A 260 6.57 0.72 -15.80
C GLU A 260 5.57 -0.38 -16.20
N ASP A 261 5.99 -1.62 -16.35
CA ASP A 261 5.11 -2.77 -16.60
C ASP A 261 5.11 -3.70 -15.36
N ILE A 262 3.93 -4.01 -14.81
CA ILE A 262 3.80 -4.76 -13.54
C ILE A 262 2.71 -5.83 -13.55
N LYS A 263 2.90 -6.88 -12.74
CA LYS A 263 1.86 -7.83 -12.36
C LYS A 263 1.30 -7.41 -10.99
N LEU A 264 0.06 -6.91 -10.94
CA LEU A 264 -0.50 -6.30 -9.73
C LEU A 264 -1.28 -7.30 -8.87
N LEU A 265 -0.82 -7.51 -7.63
CA LEU A 265 -1.50 -8.28 -6.58
C LEU A 265 -2.67 -7.50 -5.96
N THR A 266 -3.86 -7.65 -6.54
CA THR A 266 -5.07 -6.96 -6.06
C THR A 266 -6.37 -7.70 -6.38
N ASN A 267 -7.34 -7.55 -5.47
CA ASN A 267 -8.74 -7.90 -5.72
C ASN A 267 -9.61 -6.66 -5.96
N ASN A 268 -9.08 -5.46 -5.72
CA ASN A 268 -9.82 -4.23 -5.96
C ASN A 268 -9.57 -3.77 -7.41
N PRO A 269 -10.57 -3.79 -8.30
CA PRO A 269 -10.41 -3.31 -9.66
C PRO A 269 -10.14 -1.79 -9.72
N ASP A 270 -10.63 -1.03 -8.74
CA ASP A 270 -10.37 0.42 -8.68
C ASP A 270 -8.89 0.71 -8.39
N LYS A 271 -8.21 -0.19 -7.66
CA LYS A 271 -6.76 -0.09 -7.45
C LYS A 271 -5.98 -0.27 -8.75
N ILE A 272 -6.49 -1.04 -9.72
CA ILE A 272 -5.80 -1.26 -11.00
C ILE A 272 -5.73 0.08 -11.73
N ALA A 273 -6.89 0.70 -11.98
CA ALA A 273 -6.97 2.00 -12.62
C ALA A 273 -6.23 3.09 -11.83
N ALA A 274 -6.27 3.02 -10.49
CA ALA A 274 -5.57 3.97 -9.64
C ALA A 274 -4.05 3.91 -9.71
N VAL A 275 -3.49 2.70 -9.91
CA VAL A 275 -2.04 2.50 -10.01
C VAL A 275 -1.53 2.84 -11.39
N GLU A 276 -2.29 2.56 -12.45
CA GLU A 276 -1.90 2.94 -13.81
C GLU A 276 -1.66 4.44 -13.93
N GLY A 277 -2.41 5.24 -13.14
CA GLY A 277 -2.30 6.68 -13.15
C GLY A 277 -3.03 7.31 -14.34
N ARG A 278 -3.17 8.64 -14.32
CA ARG A 278 -3.96 9.37 -15.33
C ARG A 278 -3.40 9.23 -16.74
N GLU A 279 -2.08 9.21 -16.87
CA GLU A 279 -1.40 9.12 -18.16
C GLU A 279 -0.83 7.73 -18.43
N ARG A 280 -1.25 6.72 -17.65
CA ARG A 280 -0.74 5.34 -17.74
C ARG A 280 0.79 5.27 -17.60
N GLN A 281 1.31 6.00 -16.62
CA GLN A 281 2.74 5.96 -16.29
C GLN A 281 3.19 4.56 -15.85
N VAL A 282 2.25 3.77 -15.31
CA VAL A 282 2.43 2.34 -15.04
C VAL A 282 1.36 1.57 -15.82
N ARG A 283 1.71 0.42 -16.35
CA ARG A 283 0.82 -0.51 -17.06
C ARG A 283 0.69 -1.79 -16.25
N VAL A 284 -0.55 -2.14 -15.90
CA VAL A 284 -0.82 -3.42 -15.25
C VAL A 284 -0.98 -4.48 -16.33
N THR A 285 0.07 -5.27 -16.56
CA THR A 285 0.07 -6.32 -17.61
C THR A 285 -0.74 -7.54 -17.18
N GLU A 286 -0.78 -7.81 -15.88
CA GLU A 286 -1.51 -8.92 -15.30
C GLU A 286 -2.08 -8.53 -13.93
N ARG A 287 -3.32 -8.95 -13.65
CA ARG A 287 -3.88 -8.91 -12.30
C ARG A 287 -3.70 -10.26 -11.63
N VAL A 288 -2.93 -10.30 -10.55
CA VAL A 288 -2.77 -11.50 -9.74
C VAL A 288 -3.75 -11.44 -8.56
N PRO A 289 -4.70 -12.39 -8.43
CA PRO A 289 -5.68 -12.38 -7.35
C PRO A 289 -5.03 -12.66 -5.99
N MET A 290 -5.54 -12.02 -4.95
CA MET A 290 -5.13 -12.26 -3.56
C MET A 290 -6.21 -13.06 -2.83
N VAL A 291 -6.12 -14.38 -2.88
CA VAL A 291 -7.12 -15.24 -2.23
C VAL A 291 -6.87 -15.27 -0.72
N PRO A 292 -7.85 -14.94 0.13
CA PRO A 292 -7.71 -15.07 1.59
C PRO A 292 -7.29 -16.49 1.98
N LEU A 293 -6.34 -16.65 2.91
CA LEU A 293 -5.84 -17.99 3.26
C LEU A 293 -6.93 -18.84 3.94
N GLY A 294 -7.92 -18.19 4.56
CA GLY A 294 -9.09 -18.87 5.11
C GLY A 294 -9.93 -19.59 4.05
N TRP A 295 -9.82 -19.19 2.79
CA TRP A 295 -10.55 -19.72 1.63
C TRP A 295 -9.70 -20.65 0.76
N SER A 296 -8.39 -20.71 0.98
CA SER A 296 -7.50 -21.60 0.24
C SER A 296 -7.68 -23.07 0.66
N LYS A 297 -7.41 -23.99 -0.28
CA LYS A 297 -7.46 -25.44 -0.03
C LYS A 297 -6.36 -25.82 0.98
N GLY A 298 -6.75 -25.93 2.25
CA GLY A 298 -5.83 -26.21 3.36
C GLY A 298 -6.24 -25.54 4.67
N GLY A 299 -7.12 -24.54 4.64
CA GLY A 299 -7.77 -23.98 5.83
C GLY A 299 -6.83 -23.34 6.85
N LYS A 300 -5.64 -22.88 6.43
CA LYS A 300 -4.62 -22.31 7.32
C LYS A 300 -4.89 -20.86 7.74
N GLY A 301 -5.84 -20.16 7.12
CA GLY A 301 -6.19 -18.79 7.49
C GLY A 301 -7.20 -18.68 8.63
N ILE A 302 -7.36 -17.47 9.15
CA ILE A 302 -8.23 -17.18 10.29
C ILE A 302 -9.70 -17.24 9.85
N LYS A 303 -10.49 -18.12 10.45
CA LYS A 303 -11.94 -18.26 10.21
C LYS A 303 -12.71 -17.65 11.39
N LEU A 304 -12.97 -16.35 11.31
CA LEU A 304 -13.71 -15.59 12.31
C LEU A 304 -14.84 -14.79 11.65
N LYS A 305 -15.95 -14.62 12.37
CA LYS A 305 -17.16 -13.96 11.88
C LYS A 305 -16.89 -12.51 11.46
N GLU A 306 -15.98 -11.85 12.17
CA GLU A 306 -15.53 -10.49 11.93
C GLU A 306 -14.82 -10.36 10.57
N ILE A 307 -13.93 -11.31 10.24
CA ILE A 307 -13.25 -11.35 8.94
C ILE A 307 -14.26 -11.65 7.83
N GLU A 308 -15.17 -12.60 8.04
CA GLU A 308 -16.20 -12.94 7.05
C GLU A 308 -17.12 -11.75 6.74
N GLY A 309 -17.58 -11.03 7.77
CA GLY A 309 -18.39 -9.83 7.59
C GLY A 309 -17.63 -8.68 6.91
N TYR A 310 -16.34 -8.56 7.19
CA TYR A 310 -15.48 -7.60 6.51
C TYR A 310 -15.26 -7.94 5.03
N LEU A 311 -15.00 -9.22 4.71
CA LEU A 311 -14.82 -9.71 3.34
C LEU A 311 -16.13 -9.62 2.53
N SER A 312 -17.28 -9.94 3.12
CA SER A 312 -18.58 -9.79 2.45
C SER A 312 -18.85 -8.33 2.09
N THR A 313 -18.55 -7.40 3.00
CA THR A 313 -18.66 -5.97 2.75
C THR A 313 -17.79 -5.51 1.57
N LYS A 314 -16.55 -6.02 1.45
CA LYS A 314 -15.67 -5.72 0.31
C LYS A 314 -16.25 -6.19 -1.03
N ILE A 315 -16.87 -7.37 -1.06
CA ILE A 315 -17.45 -7.94 -2.27
C ILE A 315 -18.75 -7.23 -2.64
N GLU A 316 -19.72 -7.24 -1.73
CA GLU A 316 -21.10 -6.79 -1.99
C GLU A 316 -21.21 -5.28 -2.14
N ARG A 317 -20.43 -4.51 -1.38
CA ARG A 317 -20.54 -3.05 -1.33
C ARG A 317 -19.39 -2.30 -1.99
N MET A 318 -18.22 -2.94 -2.15
CA MET A 318 -17.02 -2.29 -2.70
C MET A 318 -16.51 -2.93 -4.00
N GLY A 319 -17.27 -3.85 -4.60
CA GLY A 319 -17.00 -4.41 -5.93
C GLY A 319 -15.68 -5.17 -6.06
N HIS A 320 -15.17 -5.75 -4.98
CA HIS A 320 -13.93 -6.53 -5.04
C HIS A 320 -14.14 -7.84 -5.81
N LEU A 321 -13.18 -8.18 -6.68
CA LEU A 321 -13.13 -9.38 -7.52
C LEU A 321 -12.68 -10.61 -6.70
N LEU A 322 -13.46 -10.96 -5.68
CA LEU A 322 -13.27 -12.15 -4.87
C LEU A 322 -14.47 -13.08 -5.05
N GLU A 323 -14.24 -14.25 -5.61
CA GLU A 323 -15.23 -15.32 -5.64
C GLU A 323 -15.02 -16.21 -4.40
N LYS A 324 -16.06 -16.40 -3.58
CA LYS A 324 -16.02 -17.44 -2.54
C LYS A 324 -15.79 -18.78 -3.24
N PRO A 325 -14.95 -19.69 -2.71
CA PRO A 325 -14.87 -21.03 -3.26
C PRO A 325 -16.28 -21.62 -3.27
N ILE A 326 -16.77 -22.00 -4.46
CA ILE A 326 -17.96 -22.82 -4.56
C ILE A 326 -17.63 -24.09 -3.79
N HIS A 327 -18.36 -24.37 -2.71
CA HIS A 327 -18.29 -25.64 -2.03
C HIS A 327 -18.69 -26.73 -3.03
N THR A 328 -17.71 -27.31 -3.72
CA THR A 328 -17.80 -28.63 -4.34
C THR A 328 -17.27 -29.65 -3.36
#